data_AF-A0A962XTT3-F1
#
_entry.id   AF-A0A962XTT3-F1
#
_cell.length_a   1.000
_cell.length_b   1.000
_cell.length_c   1.000
_cell.angle_alpha   90.00
_cell.angle_beta   90.00
_cell.angle_gamma   90.00
#
_symmetry.space_group_name_H-M   'P 1'
#
loop_
_entity.id
_entity.type
_entity.pdbx_description
1 polymer ?
#
loop_
_entity_poly.entity_id
_entity_poly.type
_entity_poly.pdbx_seq_one_letter_code
_entity_poly.pdbx_strand_id
1 'polypeptide(L)' 'MGDLRLRIPEWLVLGHTTIVERGDDDGSFSMDFRLRHPWFGQVYRYTGRFTTISEDAGADVAQRPALRRQ' A
#
# COMPACT_ATOMS: atom_id res chain seq x y z
N MET A 1 -14.14 -40.33 16.08
CA MET A 1 -13.96 -38.99 16.68
C MET A 1 -14.31 -37.98 15.61
N GLY A 2 -15.35 -37.17 15.87
CA GLY A 2 -16.05 -36.38 14.85
C GLY A 2 -15.29 -35.12 14.41
N ASP A 3 -15.53 -34.76 13.15
CA ASP A 3 -15.01 -33.58 12.43
C ASP A 3 -15.46 -32.28 13.14
N LEU A 4 -14.65 -31.81 14.10
CA LEU A 4 -14.92 -30.56 14.81
C LEU A 4 -14.59 -29.38 13.90
N ARG A 5 -15.54 -29.01 13.05
CA ARG A 5 -15.47 -27.79 12.23
C ARG A 5 -15.74 -26.58 13.11
N LEU A 6 -14.69 -26.08 13.77
CA LEU A 6 -14.74 -24.81 14.47
C LEU A 6 -14.88 -23.69 13.44
N ARG A 7 -16.02 -22.97 13.49
CA ARG A 7 -16.19 -21.72 12.75
C ARG A 7 -15.33 -20.67 13.42
N ILE A 8 -14.10 -20.54 12.93
CA ILE A 8 -13.18 -19.51 13.41
C ILE A 8 -13.69 -18.16 12.90
N PRO A 9 -13.96 -17.19 13.78
CA PRO A 9 -14.32 -15.85 13.35
C PRO A 9 -13.18 -15.20 12.57
N GLU A 10 -13.47 -14.43 11.54
CA GLU A 10 -12.44 -13.76 10.71
C GLU A 10 -11.54 -12.84 11.54
N TRP A 11 -12.10 -12.20 12.59
CA TRP A 11 -11.33 -11.38 13.54
C TRP A 11 -10.32 -12.17 14.37
N LEU A 12 -10.49 -13.49 14.52
CA LEU A 12 -9.55 -14.38 15.19
C LEU A 12 -8.48 -14.92 14.23
N VAL A 13 -8.72 -14.88 12.92
CA VAL A 13 -7.72 -15.28 11.92
C VAL A 13 -6.84 -14.09 11.54
N LEU A 14 -7.46 -12.93 11.27
CA LEU A 14 -6.77 -11.74 10.77
C LEU A 14 -6.35 -10.79 11.90
N GLY A 15 -7.08 -10.76 13.02
CA GLY A 15 -6.89 -9.74 14.04
C GLY A 15 -7.45 -8.37 13.60
N HIS A 16 -6.98 -7.31 14.26
CA HIS A 16 -7.31 -5.93 13.98
C HIS A 16 -6.16 -5.25 13.26
N THR A 17 -6.42 -4.82 12.02
CA THR A 17 -5.45 -4.09 11.20
C THR A 17 -5.66 -2.59 11.35
N THR A 18 -4.58 -1.85 11.56
CA THR A 18 -4.59 -0.39 11.55
C THR A 18 -3.53 0.10 10.57
N ILE A 19 -3.92 1.04 9.72
CA ILE A 19 -3.06 1.67 8.73
C ILE A 19 -3.12 3.16 8.97
N VAL A 20 -1.97 3.77 9.24
CA VAL A 20 -1.84 5.22 9.38
C VAL A 20 -0.92 5.71 8.27
N GLU A 21 -1.49 6.47 7.35
CA GLU A 21 -0.74 7.24 6.37
C GLU A 21 -0.58 8.67 6.89
N ARG A 22 0.63 9.20 6.77
CA ARG A 22 0.96 10.58 7.08
C ARG A 22 1.65 11.19 5.87
N GLY A 23 1.04 12.23 5.31
CA GLY A 23 1.73 13.09 4.35
C GLY A 23 2.92 13.76 5.04
N ASP A 24 4.10 13.52 4.51
CA ASP A 24 5.32 14.24 4.88
C ASP A 24 5.61 15.29 3.79
N ASP A 25 6.63 16.12 3.98
CA ASP A 25 7.00 17.16 3.02
C ASP A 25 7.50 16.59 1.66
N ASP A 26 7.47 17.44 0.63
CA ASP A 26 8.09 17.23 -0.70
C ASP A 26 7.71 15.92 -1.40
N GLY A 27 6.41 15.59 -1.40
CA GLY A 27 5.89 14.41 -2.12
C GLY A 27 6.26 13.08 -1.47
N SER A 28 6.71 13.10 -0.20
CA SER A 28 6.93 11.90 0.60
C SER A 28 5.76 11.61 1.54
N PHE A 29 5.57 10.35 1.88
CA PHE A 29 4.58 9.93 2.88
C PHE A 29 5.13 8.78 3.72
N SER A 30 4.81 8.82 5.01
CA SER A 30 5.13 7.75 5.95
C SER A 30 3.89 6.89 6.19
N MET A 31 4.09 5.57 6.20
CA MET A 31 3.05 4.59 6.45
C MET A 31 3.43 3.74 7.66
N ASP A 32 2.52 3.62 8.64
CA ASP A 32 2.63 2.68 9.75
C ASP A 32 1.45 1.70 9.66
N PHE A 33 1.78 0.45 9.36
CA PHE A 33 0.84 -0.68 9.31
C PHE A 33 1.04 -1.54 10.54
N ARG A 34 -0.04 -1.79 11.28
CA ARG A 34 -0.04 -2.66 12.47
C ARG A 34 -1.13 -3.71 12.35
N LEU A 35 -0.74 -4.95 12.58
CA LEU A 35 -1.67 -6.05 12.75
C LEU A 35 -1.63 -6.52 14.20
N ARG A 36 -2.78 -6.44 14.88
CA ARG A 36 -2.92 -6.82 16.27
C ARG A 36 -3.94 -7.94 16.44
N HIS A 37 -3.49 -9.11 16.87
CA HIS A 37 -4.37 -10.20 17.26
C HIS A 37 -4.86 -10.03 18.70
N PRO A 38 -6.13 -10.37 19.03
CA PRO A 38 -6.68 -10.23 20.39
C PRO A 38 -5.94 -11.05 21.45
N TRP A 39 -5.34 -12.19 21.10
CA TRP A 39 -4.62 -13.05 22.06
C TRP A 39 -3.09 -12.92 22.03
N PHE A 40 -2.52 -12.55 20.87
CA PHE A 40 -1.07 -12.52 20.68
C PHE A 40 -0.49 -11.10 20.68
N GLY A 41 -1.34 -10.08 20.77
CA GLY A 41 -0.92 -8.69 20.67
C GLY A 41 -0.49 -8.34 19.24
N GLN A 42 0.54 -7.50 19.08
CA GLN A 42 1.00 -7.08 17.76
C GLN A 42 1.78 -8.21 17.08
N VAL A 43 1.17 -8.84 16.08
CA VAL A 43 1.74 -9.98 15.35
C VAL A 43 2.57 -9.54 14.14
N TYR A 44 2.26 -8.37 13.59
CA TYR A 44 3.02 -7.80 12.49
C TYR A 44 3.01 -6.27 12.57
N ARG A 45 4.15 -5.67 12.24
CA ARG A 45 4.28 -4.23 12.09
C ARG A 45 5.22 -3.94 10.93
N TYR A 46 4.78 -3.04 10.07
CA TYR A 46 5.56 -2.53 8.96
C TYR A 46 5.52 -1.01 8.99
N THR A 47 6.70 -0.40 8.90
CA THR A 47 6.84 1.05 8.82
C THR A 47 7.69 1.36 7.60
N GLY A 48 7.16 2.19 6.71
CA GLY A 48 7.85 2.59 5.49
C GLY A 48 7.70 4.08 5.26
N ARG A 49 8.73 4.72 4.71
CA ARG A 49 8.64 6.04 4.13
C ARG A 49 8.78 5.90 2.62
N PHE A 50 7.85 6.48 1.89
CA PHE A 50 7.76 6.41 0.46
C PHE A 50 7.92 7.81 -0.11
N THR A 51 8.59 7.93 -1.25
CA THR A 51 8.71 9.18 -1.98
C THR A 51 8.08 8.98 -3.35
N THR A 52 7.19 9.91 -3.72
CA THR A 52 6.56 9.90 -5.04
C THR A 52 7.52 10.52 -6.03
N ILE A 53 8.12 9.69 -6.88
CA ILE A 53 8.74 10.16 -8.12
C ILE A 53 7.65 10.32 -9.16
N SER A 54 7.02 11.49 -9.17
CA SER A 54 6.18 11.87 -10.30
C SER A 54 7.11 12.03 -11.50
N GLU A 55 7.12 11.05 -12.40
CA GLU A 55 7.45 11.30 -13.80
C GLU A 55 6.34 12.22 -14.33
N ASP A 56 6.39 13.49 -13.96
CA ASP A 56 5.82 14.55 -14.77
C ASP A 56 6.56 14.45 -16.09
N ALA A 57 5.96 13.66 -16.95
CA ALA A 57 6.33 13.50 -18.32
C ALA A 57 6.44 14.91 -18.89
N GLY A 58 7.68 15.33 -19.11
CA GLY A 58 8.04 16.12 -20.27
C GLY A 58 7.66 15.33 -21.52
N ALA A 59 6.37 15.10 -21.73
CA ALA A 59 5.77 14.91 -23.02
C ALA A 59 5.80 16.27 -23.72
N ASP A 60 7.00 16.82 -23.91
CA ASP A 60 7.31 17.55 -25.12
C ASP A 60 7.27 16.50 -26.24
N VAL A 61 6.04 16.15 -26.65
CA VAL A 61 5.79 15.53 -27.94
C VAL A 61 6.15 16.60 -28.94
N ALA A 62 7.46 16.75 -29.20
CA ALA A 62 7.97 17.51 -30.31
C ALA A 62 7.21 17.03 -31.54
N GLN A 63 6.34 17.89 -32.07
CA GLN A 63 5.59 17.64 -33.28
C GLN A 63 6.58 17.21 -34.36
N ARG A 64 6.65 15.90 -34.63
CA ARG A 64 7.40 15.39 -35.78
C ARG A 64 6.70 15.97 -37.01
N PRO A 65 7.36 16.83 -37.81
CA PRO A 65 6.72 17.39 -38.98
C PRO A 65 6.35 16.22 -39.91
N ALA A 66 5.08 16.16 -40.31
CA ALA A 66 4.61 15.19 -41.27
C ALA A 66 5.52 15.27 -42.51
N LEU A 67 6.27 14.20 -42.75
CA LEU A 67 7.14 14.07 -43.91
C LEU A 67 6.26 14.18 -45.15
N ARG A 68 6.24 15.36 -45.79
CA ARG A 68 5.67 15.53 -47.12
C ARG A 68 6.45 14.63 -48.06
N ARG A 69 5.85 13.50 -48.45
CA ARG A 69 6.22 12.78 -49.66
C ARG A 69 5.92 13.70 -50.84
N GLN A 70 6.98 14.19 -51.49
CA GLN A 70 6.96 14.55 -52.91
C GLN A 70 7.44 13.34 -53.71
#